data_AF-A0A7Z9W8F6-F1
#
_entry.id   AF-A0A7Z9W8F6-F1
#
_cell.length_a   1.000
_cell.length_b   1.000
_cell.length_c   1.000
_cell.angle_alpha   90.00
_cell.angle_beta   90.00
_cell.angle_gamma   90.00
#
_symmetry.space_group_name_H-M   'P 1'
#
loop_
_entity.id
_entity.type
_entity.pdbx_description
1 polymer ?
#
loop_
_entity_poly.entity_id
_entity_poly.type
_entity_poly.pdbx_seq_one_letter_code
_entity_poly.pdbx_strand_id
1 'polypeptide(L)'
;MARNVFFIIYTEQCTRFLVYELSEGIIKDVLDCEDCKELSVWLSRYVESRRQIKPLVQPEYFSCLDRCLRAKGVSYPGNFDDIIFSELNVPRVVLEFSRVKYNLLQKHRKNLLSQEIGERFFREDRNRWSIILELSQALSIPNLIIWWQDGNSDKFMTGSVAHVDSKNGLEIDDNILSFHQLKSQLPEMIPKGSEMAYGT
;
A
#
# COMPACT_ATOMS: atom_id res chain seq x y z
N MET A 1 21.45 9.32 1.42
CA MET A 1 20.54 10.03 2.32
C MET A 1 19.46 9.04 2.73
N ALA A 2 19.23 8.87 4.03
CA ALA A 2 18.10 8.08 4.51
C ALA A 2 16.82 8.71 3.93
N ARG A 3 15.95 7.90 3.31
CA ARG A 3 14.66 8.37 2.81
C ARG A 3 13.69 8.35 3.97
N ASN A 4 13.11 9.50 4.31
CA ASN A 4 12.02 9.54 5.28
C ASN A 4 10.78 8.96 4.59
N VAL A 5 10.26 7.86 5.15
CA VAL A 5 9.02 7.24 4.69
C VAL A 5 7.91 7.77 5.59
N PHE A 6 6.87 8.36 4.98
CA PHE A 6 5.71 8.87 5.70
C PHE A 6 4.50 8.01 5.41
N PHE A 7 3.71 7.72 6.44
CA PHE A 7 2.45 7.01 6.31
C PHE A 7 1.35 7.79 7.00
N ILE A 8 0.16 7.77 6.41
CA ILE A 8 -0.97 8.60 6.80
C ILE A 8 -2.13 7.66 7.13
N ILE A 9 -2.52 7.57 8.39
CA ILE A 9 -3.77 6.95 8.82
C ILE A 9 -4.85 8.00 8.77
N TYR A 10 -6.02 7.68 8.24
CA TYR A 10 -7.13 8.62 8.09
C TYR A 10 -8.47 7.92 8.29
N THR A 11 -9.47 8.66 8.76
CA THR A 11 -10.84 8.14 8.85
C THR A 11 -11.46 7.99 7.45
N GLU A 12 -12.45 7.11 7.25
CA GLU A 12 -13.11 6.90 5.94
C GLU A 12 -13.62 8.19 5.27
N GLN A 13 -13.94 9.21 6.08
CA GLN A 13 -14.42 10.52 5.62
C GLN A 13 -13.35 11.61 5.67
N CYS A 14 -12.09 11.27 5.97
CA CYS A 14 -10.99 12.22 6.04
C CYS A 14 -11.23 13.37 7.04
N THR A 15 -11.85 13.05 8.17
CA THR A 15 -12.11 13.98 9.28
C THR A 15 -10.95 14.08 10.26
N ARG A 16 -9.98 13.16 10.18
CA ARG A 16 -8.73 13.17 10.94
C ARG A 16 -7.65 12.43 10.18
N PHE A 17 -6.41 12.87 10.34
CA PHE A 17 -5.20 12.34 9.74
C PHE A 17 -4.12 12.23 10.80
N LEU A 18 -3.53 11.05 10.94
CA LEU A 18 -2.34 10.80 11.75
C LEU A 18 -1.20 10.46 10.79
N VAL A 19 -0.17 11.29 10.78
CA VAL A 19 1.03 11.06 9.98
C VAL A 19 2.13 10.55 10.87
N TYR A 20 2.78 9.51 10.41
CA TYR A 20 3.94 8.92 11.05
C TYR A 20 5.12 8.93 10.09
N GLU A 21 6.31 9.03 10.67
CA GLU A 21 7.58 8.87 9.99
C GLU A 21 8.21 7.53 10.39
N LEU A 22 8.61 6.75 9.39
CA LEU A 22 9.50 5.61 9.54
C LEU A 22 10.90 6.03 9.14
N SER A 23 11.83 5.97 10.09
CA SER A 23 13.25 6.22 9.88
C SER A 23 14.07 5.23 10.67
N GLU A 24 14.97 4.52 10.00
CA GLU A 24 15.88 3.54 10.61
C GLU A 24 15.15 2.47 11.47
N GLY A 25 13.96 2.04 11.03
CA GLY A 25 13.15 1.05 11.74
C GLY A 25 12.35 1.58 12.93
N ILE A 26 12.38 2.89 13.18
CA ILE A 26 11.63 3.55 14.26
C ILE A 26 10.44 4.31 13.66
N ILE A 27 9.25 4.05 14.21
CA ILE A 27 8.01 4.78 13.90
C ILE A 27 7.84 5.93 14.89
N LYS A 28 7.58 7.14 14.38
CA LYS A 28 7.26 8.32 15.18
C LYS A 28 6.02 9.02 14.63
N ASP A 29 5.16 9.50 15.50
CA ASP A 29 4.11 10.45 15.14
C ASP A 29 4.72 11.82 14.80
N VAL A 30 4.31 12.40 13.67
CA VAL A 30 4.88 13.66 13.15
C VAL A 30 3.83 14.69 12.76
N LEU A 31 2.56 14.28 12.66
CA LEU A 31 1.41 15.17 12.50
C LEU A 31 0.13 14.48 12.98
N ASP A 32 -0.73 15.20 13.69
CA ASP A 32 -2.12 14.82 13.97
C ASP A 32 -2.98 16.03 13.62
N CYS A 33 -3.82 15.91 12.60
CA CYS A 33 -4.65 17.02 12.13
C CYS A 33 -6.03 16.58 11.67
N GLU A 34 -6.99 17.50 11.72
CA GLU A 34 -8.36 17.27 11.26
C GLU A 34 -8.63 17.88 9.87
N ASP A 35 -7.66 18.65 9.33
CA ASP A 35 -7.80 19.36 8.06
C ASP A 35 -6.83 18.81 6.99
N CYS A 36 -7.42 18.36 5.89
CA CYS A 36 -6.73 17.99 4.66
C CYS A 36 -5.74 19.06 4.17
N LYS A 37 -6.07 20.35 4.33
CA LYS A 37 -5.20 21.46 3.92
C LYS A 37 -3.92 21.45 4.74
N GLU A 38 -4.01 21.21 6.04
CA GLU A 38 -2.87 21.14 6.95
C GLU A 38 -1.97 19.97 6.57
N LEU A 39 -2.55 18.78 6.36
CA LEU A 39 -1.83 17.61 5.87
C LEU A 39 -1.09 17.89 4.55
N SER A 40 -1.78 18.52 3.59
CA SER A 40 -1.20 18.83 2.28
C SER A 40 -0.03 19.82 2.39
N VAL A 41 -0.19 20.88 3.19
CA VAL A 41 0.90 21.84 3.43
C VAL A 41 2.08 21.17 4.09
N TRP A 42 1.85 20.28 5.06
CA TRP A 42 2.90 19.55 5.73
C TRP A 42 3.65 18.63 4.76
N LEU A 43 2.94 17.82 3.98
CA LEU A 43 3.51 16.91 2.98
C LEU A 43 4.29 17.63 1.87
N SER A 44 3.83 18.80 1.45
CA SER A 44 4.50 19.59 0.41
C SER A 44 5.95 19.99 0.76
N ARG A 45 6.34 19.92 2.04
CA ARG A 45 7.71 20.18 2.49
C ARG A 45 8.67 19.04 2.16
N TYR A 46 8.15 17.83 1.93
CA TYR A 46 8.92 16.60 1.77
C TYR A 46 8.80 15.98 0.38
N VAL A 47 7.72 16.30 -0.34
CA VAL A 47 7.49 15.82 -1.71
C VAL A 47 8.12 16.79 -2.70
N GLU A 48 9.13 16.35 -3.45
CA GLU A 48 9.68 17.14 -4.56
C GLU A 48 8.56 17.48 -5.57
N SER A 49 8.55 18.72 -6.06
CA SER A 49 7.57 19.16 -7.06
C SER A 49 7.75 18.33 -8.36
N ARG A 50 6.96 17.27 -8.52
CA ARG A 50 6.99 16.48 -9.76
C ARG A 50 6.49 17.35 -10.91
N ARG A 51 7.37 17.58 -11.89
CA ARG A 51 7.07 18.30 -13.14
C ARG A 51 6.08 17.59 -14.07
N GLN A 52 5.70 16.34 -13.78
CA GLN A 52 4.70 15.59 -14.54
C GLN A 52 3.76 14.84 -13.61
N ILE A 53 2.53 15.35 -13.53
CA ILE A 53 1.39 14.65 -12.92
C ILE A 53 1.07 13.47 -13.85
N LYS A 54 1.15 12.23 -13.34
CA LYS A 54 0.74 11.04 -14.10
C LYS A 54 -0.69 11.26 -14.63
N PRO A 55 -1.03 10.84 -15.86
CA PRO A 55 -2.37 10.97 -16.41
C PRO A 55 -3.40 10.32 -15.47
N LEU A 56 -4.55 11.00 -15.36
CA LEU A 56 -5.58 10.76 -14.35
C LEU A 56 -6.19 9.35 -14.50
N VAL A 57 -6.25 8.61 -13.39
CA VAL A 57 -7.21 7.52 -13.21
C VAL A 57 -8.58 8.17 -12.93
N GLN A 58 -9.70 7.54 -13.28
CA GLN A 58 -11.04 8.12 -13.11
C GLN A 58 -11.29 8.53 -11.63
N PRO A 59 -11.82 9.74 -11.36
CA PRO A 59 -11.96 10.30 -10.01
C PRO A 59 -12.81 9.48 -9.03
N GLU A 60 -13.66 8.61 -9.56
CA GLU A 60 -14.63 7.76 -8.87
C GLU A 60 -13.95 6.71 -7.98
N TYR A 61 -12.70 6.37 -8.28
CA TYR A 61 -11.93 5.33 -7.59
C TYR A 61 -10.96 5.88 -6.54
N PHE A 62 -10.94 7.20 -6.32
CA PHE A 62 -10.04 7.83 -5.35
C PHE A 62 -10.62 7.75 -3.94
N SER A 63 -9.80 7.26 -2.99
CA SER A 63 -10.08 7.41 -1.56
C SER A 63 -10.23 8.89 -1.19
N CYS A 64 -10.84 9.18 -0.04
CA CYS A 64 -10.99 10.57 0.40
C CYS A 64 -9.63 11.27 0.52
N LEU A 65 -8.57 10.53 0.89
CA LEU A 65 -7.21 11.05 1.05
C LEU A 65 -6.59 11.38 -0.31
N ASP A 66 -6.70 10.50 -1.30
CA ASP A 66 -6.18 10.75 -2.65
C ASP A 66 -6.91 11.95 -3.29
N ARG A 67 -8.22 12.07 -3.09
CA ARG A 67 -9.00 13.25 -3.52
C ARG A 67 -8.52 14.53 -2.81
N CYS A 68 -8.32 14.45 -1.49
CA CYS A 68 -7.85 15.54 -0.65
C CYS A 68 -6.50 16.10 -1.13
N LEU A 69 -5.47 15.25 -1.23
CA LEU A 69 -4.11 15.68 -1.58
C LEU A 69 -4.03 16.19 -3.01
N ARG A 70 -4.70 15.51 -3.96
CA ARG A 70 -4.72 15.94 -5.37
C ARG A 70 -5.40 17.29 -5.56
N ALA A 71 -6.50 17.57 -4.86
CA ALA A 71 -7.15 18.88 -4.91
C ALA A 71 -6.23 20.03 -4.45
N LYS A 72 -5.16 19.70 -3.71
CA LYS A 72 -4.14 20.64 -3.23
C LYS A 72 -2.83 20.57 -4.03
N GLY A 73 -2.78 19.78 -5.11
CA GLY A 73 -1.59 19.64 -5.95
C GLY A 73 -0.43 18.88 -5.28
N VAL A 74 -0.71 18.15 -4.20
CA VAL A 74 0.28 17.36 -3.46
C VAL A 74 0.11 15.90 -3.87
N SER A 75 1.17 15.26 -4.36
CA SER A 75 1.14 13.81 -4.60
C SER A 75 1.30 13.07 -3.29
N TYR A 76 0.53 11.99 -3.09
CA TYR A 76 0.70 11.08 -1.97
C TYR A 76 2.18 10.60 -1.86
N PRO A 77 2.79 10.64 -0.67
CA PRO A 77 4.18 10.21 -0.47
C PRO A 77 4.31 8.69 -0.55
N GLY A 78 4.91 8.19 -1.63
CA GLY A 78 5.25 6.77 -1.75
C GLY A 78 4.08 5.91 -2.26
N ASN A 79 4.38 4.94 -3.14
CA ASN A 79 3.37 4.05 -3.72
C ASN A 79 2.97 2.98 -2.69
N PHE A 80 2.27 3.37 -1.63
CA PHE A 80 1.71 2.46 -0.64
C PHE A 80 0.23 2.78 -0.50
N ASP A 81 -0.63 1.77 -0.63
CA ASP A 81 -2.07 2.02 -0.72
C ASP A 81 -2.74 2.15 0.66
N ASP A 82 -2.59 1.20 1.59
CA ASP A 82 -3.27 1.29 2.91
C ASP A 82 -2.77 0.33 4.01
N ILE A 83 -3.12 0.59 5.28
CA ILE A 83 -3.06 -0.38 6.39
C ILE A 83 -4.49 -0.72 6.81
N ILE A 84 -4.85 -2.00 6.88
CA ILE A 84 -6.13 -2.40 7.48
C ILE A 84 -5.99 -2.38 9.00
N PHE A 85 -6.94 -1.73 9.67
CA PHE A 85 -7.07 -1.70 11.13
C PHE A 85 -8.17 -2.66 11.60
N SER A 86 -8.05 -3.11 12.84
CA SER A 86 -9.16 -3.75 13.55
C SER A 86 -10.20 -2.71 13.99
N GLU A 87 -11.37 -3.17 14.45
CA GLU A 87 -12.41 -2.30 15.02
C GLU A 87 -11.92 -1.47 16.22
N LEU A 88 -10.84 -1.90 16.88
CA LEU A 88 -10.19 -1.22 17.98
C LEU A 88 -9.03 -0.30 17.53
N ASN A 89 -8.93 0.01 16.24
CA ASN A 89 -7.87 0.84 15.64
C ASN A 89 -6.44 0.29 15.82
N VAL A 90 -6.29 -1.03 16.01
CA VAL A 90 -4.97 -1.69 16.00
C VAL A 90 -4.63 -2.10 14.56
N PRO A 91 -3.44 -1.76 14.01
CA PRO A 91 -3.06 -2.13 12.64
C PRO A 91 -2.93 -3.65 12.51
N ARG A 92 -3.33 -4.21 11.36
CA ARG A 92 -3.46 -5.68 11.16
C ARG A 92 -2.78 -6.21 9.91
N VAL A 93 -2.73 -5.44 8.83
CA VAL A 93 -2.00 -5.83 7.62
C VAL A 93 -1.61 -4.58 6.84
N VAL A 94 -0.41 -4.60 6.26
CA VAL A 94 0.04 -3.63 5.26
C VAL A 94 -0.46 -4.07 3.89
N LEU A 95 -1.21 -3.22 3.18
CA LEU A 95 -1.96 -3.58 1.99
C LEU A 95 -1.51 -2.80 0.75
N GLU A 96 -1.28 -3.51 -0.34
CA GLU A 96 -1.05 -2.96 -1.68
C GLU A 96 -2.13 -3.45 -2.64
N PHE A 97 -2.61 -2.55 -3.48
CA PHE A 97 -3.76 -2.68 -4.35
C PHE A 97 -3.37 -2.27 -5.78
N SER A 98 -2.99 -3.26 -6.60
CA SER A 98 -2.41 -2.99 -7.91
C SER A 98 -3.31 -3.41 -9.08
N ARG A 99 -3.76 -2.43 -9.87
CA ARG A 99 -4.44 -2.70 -11.14
C ARG A 99 -3.45 -3.22 -12.18
N VAL A 100 -3.75 -4.38 -12.71
CA VAL A 100 -2.91 -5.03 -13.70
C VAL A 100 -3.34 -4.63 -15.11
N LYS A 101 -2.46 -3.99 -15.89
CA LYS A 101 -2.73 -3.56 -17.29
C LYS A 101 -2.98 -4.70 -18.29
N TYR A 102 -2.97 -5.95 -17.86
CA TYR A 102 -3.17 -7.11 -18.71
C TYR A 102 -4.63 -7.56 -18.65
N ASN A 103 -5.13 -8.02 -19.79
CA ASN A 103 -6.48 -8.58 -19.91
C ASN A 103 -6.69 -9.91 -19.15
N LEU A 104 -5.61 -10.50 -18.60
CA LEU A 104 -5.63 -11.75 -17.85
C LEU A 104 -4.61 -11.72 -16.71
N LEU A 105 -5.04 -12.01 -15.49
CA LEU A 105 -4.14 -12.13 -14.32
C LEU A 105 -3.11 -13.25 -14.48
N GLN A 106 -3.44 -14.35 -15.14
CA GLN A 106 -2.49 -15.45 -15.40
C GLN A 106 -1.29 -14.98 -16.22
N LYS A 107 -1.50 -14.05 -17.17
CA LYS A 107 -0.42 -13.46 -17.96
C LYS A 107 0.48 -12.61 -17.07
N HIS A 108 -0.11 -11.84 -16.16
CA HIS A 108 0.66 -11.05 -15.21
C HIS A 108 1.50 -11.93 -14.28
N ARG A 109 0.91 -12.98 -13.70
CA ARG A 109 1.63 -13.98 -12.89
C ARG A 109 2.82 -14.57 -13.65
N LYS A 110 2.60 -15.03 -14.89
CA LYS A 110 3.69 -15.55 -15.73
C LYS A 110 4.82 -14.54 -15.93
N ASN A 111 4.48 -13.27 -16.13
CA ASN A 111 5.48 -12.23 -16.30
C ASN A 111 6.27 -11.96 -15.02
N LEU A 112 5.59 -11.87 -13.87
CA LEU A 112 6.25 -11.69 -12.56
C LEU A 112 7.20 -12.86 -12.25
N LEU A 113 6.81 -14.09 -12.59
CA LEU A 113 7.64 -15.28 -12.37
C LEU A 113 8.78 -15.42 -13.38
N SER A 114 8.65 -14.84 -14.58
CA SER A 114 9.68 -14.93 -15.61
C SER A 114 10.99 -14.28 -15.16
N GLN A 115 12.12 -14.82 -15.60
CA GLN A 115 13.43 -14.29 -15.22
C GLN A 115 13.64 -12.87 -15.73
N GLU A 116 13.50 -12.64 -17.05
CA GLU A 116 13.81 -11.34 -17.64
C GLU A 116 12.77 -10.26 -17.29
N ILE A 117 11.48 -10.55 -17.49
CA ILE A 117 10.41 -9.56 -17.30
C ILE A 117 10.14 -9.35 -15.80
N GLY A 118 10.20 -10.42 -15.00
CA GLY A 118 10.01 -10.36 -13.56
C GLY A 118 11.09 -9.53 -12.87
N GLU A 119 12.37 -9.72 -13.22
CA GLU A 119 13.47 -8.89 -12.72
C GLU A 119 13.28 -7.42 -13.10
N ARG A 120 12.81 -7.14 -14.31
CA ARG A 120 12.53 -5.76 -14.73
C ARG A 120 11.44 -5.13 -13.87
N PHE A 121 10.29 -5.79 -13.72
CA PHE A 121 9.19 -5.28 -12.88
C PHE A 121 9.63 -5.11 -11.42
N PHE A 122 10.34 -6.09 -10.89
CA PHE A 122 10.84 -6.03 -9.52
C PHE A 122 11.76 -4.81 -9.32
N ARG A 123 12.69 -4.53 -10.24
CA ARG A 123 13.57 -3.35 -10.15
C ARG A 123 12.81 -2.03 -10.27
N GLU A 124 11.81 -1.95 -11.14
CA GLU A 124 10.98 -0.76 -11.33
C GLU A 124 10.18 -0.43 -10.06
N ASP A 125 9.69 -1.46 -9.35
CA ASP A 125 8.86 -1.31 -8.16
C ASP A 125 9.59 -1.60 -6.84
N ARG A 126 10.91 -1.84 -6.84
CA ARG A 126 11.69 -2.23 -5.65
C ARG A 126 11.49 -1.31 -4.45
N ASN A 127 11.40 0.00 -4.69
CA ASN A 127 11.18 0.98 -3.64
C ASN A 127 9.81 0.80 -2.95
N ARG A 128 8.77 0.43 -3.71
CA ARG A 128 7.44 0.15 -3.18
C ARG A 128 7.47 -1.11 -2.31
N TRP A 129 8.12 -2.18 -2.80
CA TRP A 129 8.27 -3.42 -2.03
C TRP A 129 9.06 -3.21 -0.73
N SER A 130 10.08 -2.35 -0.74
CA SER A 130 10.85 -1.99 0.46
C SER A 130 9.96 -1.37 1.52
N ILE A 131 9.14 -0.37 1.14
CA ILE A 131 8.24 0.31 2.08
C ILE A 131 7.24 -0.67 2.69
N ILE A 132 6.62 -1.52 1.86
CA ILE A 132 5.64 -2.52 2.32
C ILE A 132 6.27 -3.47 3.35
N LEU A 133 7.47 -3.98 3.04
CA LEU A 133 8.18 -4.89 3.92
C LEU A 133 8.64 -4.22 5.22
N GLU A 134 9.21 -3.02 5.14
CA GLU A 134 9.69 -2.26 6.29
C GLU A 134 8.55 -1.92 7.26
N LEU A 135 7.38 -1.49 6.75
CA LEU A 135 6.20 -1.22 7.58
C LEU A 135 5.66 -2.49 8.24
N SER A 136 5.60 -3.59 7.48
CA SER A 136 5.16 -4.90 7.97
C SER A 136 6.04 -5.38 9.12
N GLN A 137 7.36 -5.24 8.99
CA GLN A 137 8.33 -5.60 10.03
C GLN A 137 8.27 -4.66 11.24
N ALA A 138 8.22 -3.35 11.03
CA ALA A 138 8.18 -2.35 12.10
C ALA A 138 6.92 -2.47 12.97
N LEU A 139 5.78 -2.78 12.35
CA LEU A 139 4.51 -2.99 13.06
C LEU A 139 4.30 -4.43 13.52
N SER A 140 5.18 -5.36 13.14
CA SER A 140 5.03 -6.80 13.40
C SER A 140 3.68 -7.35 12.91
N ILE A 141 3.24 -6.93 11.73
CA ILE A 141 2.01 -7.35 11.06
C ILE A 141 2.33 -7.87 9.65
N PRO A 142 1.54 -8.78 9.07
CA PRO A 142 1.78 -9.24 7.71
C PRO A 142 1.59 -8.13 6.67
N ASN A 143 2.06 -8.40 5.45
CA ASN A 143 1.71 -7.62 4.27
C ASN A 143 0.94 -8.47 3.26
N LEU A 144 0.05 -7.83 2.50
CA LEU A 144 -0.78 -8.45 1.48
C LEU A 144 -0.77 -7.56 0.23
N ILE A 145 -0.47 -8.16 -0.91
CA ILE A 145 -0.60 -7.54 -2.22
C ILE A 145 -1.81 -8.14 -2.91
N ILE A 146 -2.69 -7.28 -3.43
CA ILE A 146 -3.89 -7.66 -4.19
C ILE A 146 -3.77 -7.08 -5.59
N TRP A 147 -3.59 -7.96 -6.57
CA TRP A 147 -3.67 -7.63 -7.98
C TRP A 147 -5.07 -7.87 -8.51
N TRP A 148 -5.66 -6.89 -9.21
CA TRP A 148 -6.95 -7.07 -9.88
C TRP A 148 -6.87 -6.88 -11.39
N GLN A 149 -7.73 -7.59 -12.11
CA GLN A 149 -7.74 -7.59 -13.57
C GLN A 149 -8.33 -6.30 -14.16
N ASP A 150 -7.67 -5.73 -15.17
CA ASP A 150 -8.22 -4.61 -15.92
C ASP A 150 -9.50 -5.02 -16.68
N GLY A 151 -10.57 -4.23 -16.54
CA GLY A 151 -11.87 -4.48 -17.17
C GLY A 151 -12.68 -5.65 -16.56
N ASN A 152 -12.19 -6.31 -15.51
CA ASN A 152 -12.93 -7.34 -14.79
C ASN A 152 -12.72 -7.20 -13.28
N SER A 153 -13.69 -6.58 -12.61
CA SER A 153 -13.69 -6.29 -11.18
C SER A 153 -13.93 -7.50 -10.28
N ASP A 154 -14.07 -8.71 -10.83
CA ASP A 154 -14.34 -9.95 -10.07
C ASP A 154 -13.21 -10.97 -10.20
N LYS A 155 -12.00 -10.53 -10.53
CA LYS A 155 -10.82 -11.40 -10.60
C LYS A 155 -9.65 -10.76 -9.88
N PHE A 156 -9.16 -11.47 -8.86
CA PHE A 156 -8.09 -11.04 -7.97
C PHE A 156 -7.04 -12.13 -7.84
N MET A 157 -5.79 -11.72 -7.68
CA MET A 157 -4.66 -12.57 -7.33
C MET A 157 -3.96 -11.93 -6.13
N THR A 158 -3.50 -12.74 -5.20
CA THR A 158 -2.88 -12.28 -3.96
C THR A 158 -1.40 -12.67 -3.90
N GLY A 159 -0.67 -12.04 -2.99
CA GLY A 159 0.72 -12.33 -2.71
C GLY A 159 1.27 -11.49 -1.57
N SER A 160 2.58 -11.56 -1.37
CA SER A 160 3.28 -10.84 -0.30
C SER A 160 4.71 -10.48 -0.72
N VAL A 161 5.36 -9.65 0.09
CA VAL A 161 6.79 -9.37 0.05
C VAL A 161 7.44 -10.06 1.25
N ALA A 162 8.32 -11.02 0.99
CA ALA A 162 9.15 -11.69 1.99
C ALA A 162 10.53 -11.01 2.15
N HIS A 163 11.13 -10.55 1.05
CA HIS A 163 12.39 -9.79 1.05
C HIS A 163 12.52 -8.92 -0.21
N VAL A 164 13.50 -8.00 -0.23
CA VAL A 164 13.67 -7.02 -1.35
C VAL A 164 15.03 -7.07 -2.04
N ASP A 165 15.74 -8.18 -1.89
CA ASP A 165 17.06 -8.40 -2.50
C ASP A 165 16.97 -8.89 -3.95
N SER A 166 15.88 -9.57 -4.30
CA SER A 166 15.62 -10.10 -5.65
C SER A 166 14.12 -10.28 -5.89
N LYS A 167 13.72 -10.52 -7.13
CA LYS A 167 12.32 -10.78 -7.48
C LYS A 167 11.69 -11.96 -6.72
N ASN A 168 12.51 -12.90 -6.25
CA ASN A 168 12.03 -14.09 -5.55
C ASN A 168 11.50 -13.77 -4.16
N GLY A 169 11.71 -12.55 -3.67
CA GLY A 169 11.07 -12.07 -2.45
C GLY A 169 9.63 -11.61 -2.66
N LEU A 170 9.12 -11.58 -3.90
CA LEU A 170 7.69 -11.47 -4.16
C LEU A 170 7.08 -12.88 -4.21
N GLU A 171 6.29 -13.20 -3.20
CA GLU A 171 5.51 -14.43 -3.16
C GLU A 171 4.17 -14.18 -3.83
N ILE A 172 3.76 -15.08 -4.72
CA ILE A 172 2.55 -14.93 -5.53
C ILE A 172 1.72 -16.19 -5.39
N ASP A 173 0.49 -16.02 -4.93
CA ASP A 173 -0.43 -17.14 -4.76
C ASP A 173 -0.83 -17.73 -6.12
N ASP A 174 -1.09 -19.03 -6.12
CA ASP A 174 -1.49 -19.77 -7.33
C ASP A 174 -2.96 -19.50 -7.71
N ASN A 175 -3.76 -19.09 -6.75
CA ASN A 175 -5.20 -18.97 -6.90
C ASN A 175 -5.61 -17.61 -7.46
N ILE A 176 -6.59 -17.63 -8.37
CA ILE A 176 -7.34 -16.44 -8.77
C ILE A 176 -8.72 -16.50 -8.13
N LEU A 177 -9.03 -15.49 -7.33
CA LEU A 177 -10.22 -15.41 -6.51
C LEU A 177 -11.27 -14.50 -7.15
N SER A 178 -12.54 -14.83 -6.98
CA SER A 178 -13.62 -13.85 -7.14
C SER A 178 -13.65 -12.86 -5.98
N PHE A 179 -14.42 -11.78 -6.11
CA PHE A 179 -14.61 -10.82 -5.01
C PHE A 179 -15.17 -11.50 -3.75
N HIS A 180 -16.16 -12.40 -3.93
CA HIS A 180 -16.74 -13.15 -2.82
C HIS A 180 -15.70 -14.04 -2.14
N GLN A 181 -14.88 -14.76 -2.92
CA GLN A 181 -13.84 -15.64 -2.39
C GLN A 181 -12.77 -14.84 -1.64
N LEU A 182 -12.28 -13.75 -2.23
CA LEU A 182 -11.33 -12.85 -1.59
C LEU A 182 -11.89 -12.35 -0.25
N LYS A 183 -13.13 -11.81 -0.25
CA LYS A 183 -13.78 -11.33 0.97
C LYS A 183 -13.90 -12.41 2.04
N SER A 184 -14.23 -13.64 1.65
CA SER A 184 -14.35 -14.76 2.61
C SER A 184 -13.01 -15.24 3.18
N GLN A 185 -11.91 -15.09 2.43
CA GLN A 185 -10.58 -15.54 2.83
C GLN A 185 -9.73 -14.46 3.52
N LEU A 186 -10.08 -13.18 3.37
CA LEU A 186 -9.40 -12.06 4.03
C LEU A 186 -9.17 -12.28 5.54
N PRO A 187 -10.12 -12.82 6.34
CA PRO A 187 -9.87 -13.08 7.76
C PRO A 187 -8.79 -14.12 8.05
N GLU A 188 -8.53 -15.03 7.11
CA GLU A 188 -7.47 -16.04 7.21
C GLU A 188 -6.12 -15.46 6.75
N MET A 189 -6.14 -14.62 5.72
CA MET A 189 -4.97 -13.90 5.20
C MET A 189 -4.49 -12.79 6.15
N ILE A 190 -5.41 -12.23 6.94
CA ILE A 190 -5.15 -11.20 7.95
C ILE A 190 -5.35 -11.86 9.31
N PRO A 191 -4.32 -12.51 9.87
CA PRO A 191 -4.43 -13.22 11.13
C PRO A 191 -5.01 -12.30 12.20
N LYS A 192 -5.80 -12.92 13.09
CA LYS A 192 -6.17 -12.32 14.37
C LYS A 192 -4.90 -12.11 15.19
N GLY A 193 -4.20 -11.00 14.91
CA GLY A 193 -3.07 -10.54 15.68
C GLY A 193 -3.39 -10.65 17.16
N SER A 194 -2.48 -11.29 17.90
CA SER A 194 -2.54 -11.35 19.35
C SER A 194 -2.68 -9.94 19.89
N GLU A 195 -3.69 -9.69 20.72
CA GLU A 195 -4.00 -8.41 21.37
C GLU A 195 -2.90 -7.91 22.34
N MET A 196 -1.65 -8.39 22.21
CA MET A 196 -0.61 -8.28 23.23
C MET A 196 0.61 -7.43 22.85
N ALA A 197 0.55 -6.52 21.87
CA ALA A 197 1.72 -5.73 21.46
C ALA A 197 1.68 -4.22 21.78
N TYR A 198 0.62 -3.73 22.46
CA TYR A 198 0.62 -2.38 23.04
C TYR A 198 0.23 -2.46 24.51
N GLY A 199 1.05 -3.16 25.29
CA GLY A 199 1.05 -3.09 26.74
C GLY A 199 2.15 -2.14 27.21
N THR A 200 1.73 -1.10 27.93
CA THR A 200 2.48 -0.06 28.68
C THR A 200 3.27 0.98 27.89
#